data_AF-C5LGB4-F1
#
_entry.id   AF-C5LGB4-F1
#
_cell.length_a   1.000
_cell.length_b   1.000
_cell.length_c   1.000
_cell.angle_alpha   90.00
_cell.angle_beta   90.00
_cell.angle_gamma   90.00
#
_symmetry.space_group_name_H-M   'P 1'
#
loop_
_entity.id
_entity.type
_entity.pdbx_description
1 polymer ?
#
loop_
_entity_poly.entity_id
_entity_poly.type
_entity_poly.pdbx_seq_one_letter_code
_entity_poly.pdbx_strand_id
1 'polypeptide(L)'
;MAKGLEDSNICPIYKRKSKRDLRNYRPIALLEIPSRIFERIIAQKLVHHAITMNILAPDQAAFLPGRCTGDVIVVCGGTSSSLFCESAGVCQGSCLGPVLWLYFFSPIHSSAVGNAGPGLSTYTFADDHTQGSKDPHLLTKGEAGAVAFTNGARITMEPAKKVVGTYANRAPKSQQECAILLGLRLDAALSMSNHFDTF
;
A
#
# COMPACT_ATOMS: atom_id res chain seq x y z
N MET A 1 15.29 7.17 38.87
CA MET A 1 15.34 5.97 38.01
C MET A 1 15.49 6.45 36.58
N ALA A 2 16.60 6.11 35.93
CA ALA A 2 16.81 6.42 34.51
C ALA A 2 15.91 5.50 33.69
N LYS A 3 15.06 6.08 32.82
CA LYS A 3 14.35 5.32 31.80
C LYS A 3 15.40 4.70 30.88
N GLY A 4 15.37 3.39 30.71
CA GLY A 4 16.21 2.71 29.74
C GLY A 4 15.85 3.16 28.32
N LEU A 5 16.81 3.06 27.40
CA LEU A 5 16.63 3.36 25.96
C LEU A 5 15.52 2.52 25.29
N GLU A 6 14.97 1.54 26.03
CA GLU A 6 13.97 0.56 25.58
C GLU A 6 12.51 1.01 25.83
N ASP A 7 12.27 2.04 26.64
CA ASP A 7 10.92 2.51 26.98
C ASP A 7 10.42 3.58 26.00
N SER A 8 9.95 3.16 24.82
CA SER A 8 9.26 4.08 23.90
C SER A 8 7.90 4.51 24.48
N ASN A 9 7.63 5.81 24.53
CA ASN A 9 6.35 6.30 25.02
C ASN A 9 5.27 6.10 23.95
N ILE A 10 4.30 5.23 24.17
CA ILE A 10 3.26 4.90 23.18
C ILE A 10 2.08 5.87 23.33
N CYS A 11 1.81 6.64 22.29
CA CYS A 11 0.67 7.54 22.21
C CYS A 11 -0.39 6.97 21.24
N PRO A 12 -1.60 6.61 21.71
CA PRO A 12 -2.67 6.14 20.83
C PRO A 12 -3.31 7.30 20.06
N ILE A 13 -3.28 7.25 18.72
CA ILE A 13 -3.96 8.22 17.84
C ILE A 13 -5.21 7.57 17.24
N TYR A 14 -6.35 8.25 17.35
CA TYR A 14 -7.60 7.76 16.78
C TYR A 14 -7.58 7.75 15.25
N LYS A 15 -7.97 6.61 14.63
CA LYS A 15 -8.07 6.43 13.17
C LYS A 15 -9.46 6.83 12.66
N ARG A 16 -10.47 5.96 12.81
CA ARG A 16 -11.87 6.10 12.30
C ARG A 16 -12.84 5.17 13.06
N LYS A 17 -14.16 5.28 12.80
CA LYS A 17 -15.28 4.48 13.38
C LYS A 17 -15.70 4.85 14.81
N SER A 18 -15.73 3.90 15.74
CA SER A 18 -16.21 4.11 17.11
C SER A 18 -15.03 4.35 18.04
N LYS A 19 -15.05 5.46 18.78
CA LYS A 19 -14.02 5.81 19.78
C LYS A 19 -13.99 4.86 20.99
N ARG A 20 -15.01 4.00 21.16
CA ARG A 20 -15.06 3.04 22.27
C ARG A 20 -14.25 1.76 22.01
N ASP A 21 -13.86 1.53 20.77
CA ASP A 21 -13.12 0.33 20.38
C ASP A 21 -11.63 0.66 20.21
N LEU A 22 -10.79 0.03 21.02
CA LEU A 22 -9.33 0.25 21.02
C LEU A 22 -8.69 -0.10 19.67
N ARG A 23 -9.29 -1.00 18.88
CA ARG A 23 -8.81 -1.36 17.52
C ARG A 23 -8.87 -0.19 16.54
N ASN A 24 -9.64 0.85 16.86
CA ASN A 24 -9.76 2.06 16.07
C ASN A 24 -8.68 3.11 16.40
N TYR A 25 -7.75 2.80 17.30
CA TYR A 25 -6.59 3.63 17.62
C TYR A 25 -5.31 3.02 17.03
N ARG A 26 -4.38 3.87 16.61
CA ARG A 26 -3.04 3.51 16.17
C ARG A 26 -2.06 3.81 17.31
N PRO A 27 -1.33 2.82 17.84
CA PRO A 27 -0.27 3.11 18.79
C PRO A 27 0.91 3.75 18.04
N ILE A 28 1.32 4.96 18.44
CA ILE A 28 2.48 5.65 17.89
C ILE A 28 3.58 5.70 18.94
N ALA A 29 4.73 5.10 18.64
CA ALA A 29 5.92 5.23 19.48
C ALA A 29 6.50 6.64 19.35
N LEU A 30 6.57 7.37 20.46
CA LEU A 30 7.27 8.64 20.56
C LEU A 30 8.74 8.37 20.83
N LEU A 31 9.54 8.50 19.78
CA LEU A 31 10.98 8.37 19.84
C LEU A 31 11.61 9.65 20.40
N GLU A 32 12.67 9.47 21.19
CA GLU A 32 13.53 10.57 21.63
C GLU A 32 14.27 11.20 20.44
N ILE A 33 14.68 12.46 20.60
CA ILE A 33 15.40 13.23 19.57
C ILE A 33 16.63 12.47 19.00
N PRO A 34 17.55 11.92 19.81
CA PRO A 34 18.71 11.19 19.27
C PRO A 34 18.27 10.01 18.40
N SER A 35 17.31 9.21 18.85
CA SER A 35 16.78 8.07 18.10
C SER A 35 16.19 8.50 16.75
N ARG A 36 15.43 9.61 16.70
CA ARG A 36 14.88 10.15 15.44
C ARG A 36 15.97 10.57 14.45
N ILE A 37 17.06 11.14 14.94
CA ILE A 37 18.19 11.56 14.09
C ILE A 37 18.87 10.31 13.50
N PHE A 38 19.17 9.32 14.34
CA PHE A 38 19.78 8.06 13.88
C PHE A 38 18.92 7.33 12.86
N GLU A 39 17.63 7.16 13.15
CA GLU A 39 16.70 6.53 12.20
C GLU A 39 16.66 7.24 10.86
N ARG A 40 16.67 8.58 10.85
CA ARG A 40 16.65 9.36 9.61
C ARG A 40 17.91 9.16 8.77
N ILE A 41 19.08 9.13 9.40
CA ILE A 41 20.36 8.88 8.70
C ILE A 41 20.36 7.47 8.11
N ILE A 42 19.92 6.47 8.86
CA ILE A 42 19.86 5.08 8.40
C ILE A 42 18.85 4.95 7.25
N ALA A 43 17.64 5.49 7.41
CA ALA A 43 16.58 5.46 6.41
C ALA A 43 17.05 6.07 5.08
N GLN A 44 17.76 7.21 5.12
CA GLN A 44 18.32 7.84 3.92
C GLN A 44 19.33 6.94 3.20
N LYS A 45 20.24 6.30 3.95
CA LYS A 45 21.23 5.37 3.37
C LYS A 45 20.58 4.14 2.77
N LEU A 46 19.60 3.57 3.46
CA LEU A 46 18.86 2.40 2.97
C LEU A 46 18.07 2.75 1.72
N VAL A 47 17.27 3.82 1.72
CA VAL A 47 16.51 4.22 0.52
C VAL A 47 17.45 4.44 -0.68
N HIS A 48 18.57 5.13 -0.49
CA HIS A 48 19.56 5.32 -1.55
C HIS A 48 20.11 3.98 -2.07
N HIS A 49 20.47 3.07 -1.18
CA HIS A 49 20.92 1.73 -1.55
C HIS A 49 19.85 0.93 -2.30
N ALA A 50 18.59 0.99 -1.85
CA ALA A 50 17.47 0.27 -2.45
C ALA A 50 17.24 0.67 -3.92
N ILE A 51 17.31 1.98 -4.18
CA ILE A 51 17.13 2.57 -5.50
C ILE A 51 18.34 2.21 -6.39
N THR A 52 19.56 2.45 -5.91
CA THR A 52 20.79 2.21 -6.70
C THR A 52 20.97 0.74 -7.06
N MET A 53 20.58 -0.18 -6.18
CA MET A 53 20.69 -1.63 -6.41
C MET A 53 19.42 -2.25 -7.03
N ASN A 54 18.39 -1.45 -7.33
CA ASN A 54 17.12 -1.90 -7.89
C ASN A 54 16.46 -3.05 -7.09
N ILE A 55 16.49 -2.96 -5.75
CA ILE A 55 15.96 -3.99 -4.84
C ILE A 55 14.44 -3.90 -4.71
N LEU A 56 13.89 -2.70 -4.86
CA LEU A 56 12.46 -2.45 -4.74
C LEU A 56 11.79 -2.71 -6.09
N ALA A 57 10.60 -3.33 -6.06
CA ALA A 57 9.80 -3.47 -7.25
C ALA A 57 9.45 -2.07 -7.83
N PRO A 58 9.45 -1.89 -9.15
CA PRO A 58 9.15 -0.59 -9.78
C PRO A 58 7.75 -0.07 -9.42
N ASP A 59 6.82 -0.99 -9.13
CA ASP A 59 5.42 -0.74 -8.77
C ASP A 59 5.20 -0.52 -7.26
N GLN A 60 6.28 -0.34 -6.49
CA GLN A 60 6.24 0.00 -5.07
C GLN A 60 6.49 1.50 -4.90
N ALA A 61 5.48 2.25 -4.44
CA ALA A 61 5.54 3.72 -4.41
C ALA A 61 5.63 4.35 -3.02
N ALA A 62 5.29 3.61 -1.95
CA ALA A 62 5.21 4.19 -0.61
C ALA A 62 6.59 4.62 -0.07
N PHE A 63 6.64 5.78 0.60
CA PHE A 63 7.80 6.32 1.34
C PHE A 63 9.11 6.52 0.55
N LEU A 64 9.06 6.52 -0.79
CA LEU A 64 10.21 6.82 -1.64
C LEU A 64 10.23 8.31 -2.03
N PRO A 65 11.41 8.95 -2.08
CA PRO A 65 11.52 10.34 -2.50
C PRO A 65 11.05 10.50 -3.95
N GLY A 66 10.17 11.47 -4.19
CA GLY A 66 9.58 11.72 -5.51
C GLY A 66 8.51 10.72 -5.93
N ARG A 67 8.09 9.82 -5.03
CA ARG A 67 6.94 8.93 -5.23
C ARG A 67 5.81 9.29 -4.26
N CYS A 68 4.57 9.15 -4.71
CA CYS A 68 3.37 9.41 -3.90
C CYS A 68 2.25 8.43 -4.27
N THR A 69 1.16 8.43 -3.50
CA THR A 69 -0.05 7.67 -3.83
C THR A 69 -0.59 8.00 -5.24
N GLY A 70 -0.27 9.19 -5.74
CA GLY A 70 -0.60 9.69 -7.07
C GLY A 70 0.16 9.12 -8.25
N ASP A 71 1.20 8.32 -8.03
CA ASP A 71 1.91 7.65 -9.12
C ASP A 71 1.08 6.51 -9.74
N VAL A 72 -0.04 6.15 -9.10
CA VAL A 72 -1.03 5.24 -9.69
C VAL A 72 -1.81 5.96 -10.77
N ILE A 73 -1.48 5.65 -12.01
CA ILE A 73 -2.27 6.02 -13.17
C ILE A 73 -3.27 4.90 -13.43
N VAL A 74 -4.55 5.21 -13.33
CA VAL A 74 -5.61 4.28 -13.74
C VAL A 74 -5.80 4.44 -15.25
N VAL A 75 -5.55 3.37 -16.01
CA VAL A 75 -5.76 3.35 -17.46
C VAL A 75 -6.99 2.49 -17.77
N CYS A 76 -8.05 3.11 -18.29
CA CYS A 76 -9.26 2.42 -18.73
C CYS A 76 -9.57 2.78 -20.18
N GLY A 77 -9.73 1.76 -21.04
CA GLY A 77 -10.10 1.98 -22.45
C GLY A 77 -9.12 2.83 -23.27
N GLY A 78 -7.85 2.90 -22.87
CA GLY A 78 -6.83 3.75 -23.53
C GLY A 78 -6.80 5.20 -23.05
N THR A 79 -7.65 5.56 -22.08
CA THR A 79 -7.61 6.85 -21.39
C THR A 79 -6.94 6.66 -20.03
N SER A 80 -5.96 7.51 -19.75
CA SER A 80 -5.22 7.54 -18.48
C SER A 80 -5.78 8.64 -17.58
N SER A 81 -5.90 8.38 -16.28
CA SER A 81 -6.15 9.44 -15.29
C SER A 81 -4.97 10.42 -15.23
N SER A 82 -5.22 11.67 -14.82
CA SER A 82 -4.15 12.59 -14.44
C SER A 82 -3.43 12.08 -13.19
N LEU A 83 -2.12 12.38 -13.07
CA LEU A 83 -1.37 12.12 -11.84
C LEU A 83 -2.04 12.85 -10.67
N PHE A 84 -2.34 12.11 -9.59
CA PHE A 84 -3.03 12.65 -8.41
C PHE A 84 -2.08 12.73 -7.22
N CYS A 85 -1.18 13.72 -7.21
CA CYS A 85 -0.21 13.86 -6.12
C CYS A 85 -0.88 14.48 -4.87
N GLU A 86 -1.30 13.63 -3.93
CA GLU A 86 -1.57 14.08 -2.56
C GLU A 86 -0.25 14.27 -1.80
N SER A 87 0.05 15.51 -1.41
CA SER A 87 1.10 15.83 -0.44
C SER A 87 0.64 15.46 0.98
N ALA A 88 0.43 14.17 1.27
CA ALA A 88 -0.10 13.79 2.57
C ALA A 88 0.50 12.47 3.09
N GLY A 89 1.29 12.58 4.16
CA GLY A 89 1.77 11.46 4.96
C GLY A 89 3.09 11.73 5.64
N VAL A 90 3.10 12.50 6.74
CA VAL A 90 4.27 12.50 7.65
C VAL A 90 4.28 11.14 8.35
N CYS A 91 5.39 10.40 8.27
CA CYS A 91 5.55 9.17 9.07
C CYS A 91 5.34 9.52 10.54
N GLN A 92 4.21 9.08 11.10
CA GLN A 92 3.90 9.26 12.50
C GLN A 92 4.62 8.15 13.27
N GLY A 93 5.68 8.49 14.00
CA GLY A 93 6.54 7.54 14.73
C GLY A 93 7.91 7.37 14.09
N SER A 94 8.38 6.12 13.99
CA SER A 94 9.67 5.78 13.37
C SER A 94 9.66 6.07 11.87
N CYS A 95 10.70 6.73 11.37
CA CYS A 95 10.88 6.93 9.93
C CYS A 95 11.65 5.77 9.28
N LEU A 96 12.31 4.92 10.07
CA LEU A 96 13.05 3.75 9.62
C LEU A 96 12.12 2.54 9.38
N GLY A 97 11.13 2.34 10.25
CA GLY A 97 10.18 1.23 10.15
C GLY A 97 9.54 1.09 8.75
N PRO A 98 8.97 2.16 8.17
CA PRO A 98 8.42 2.12 6.82
C PRO A 98 9.45 1.71 5.76
N VAL A 99 10.68 2.19 5.83
CA VAL A 99 11.75 1.82 4.88
C VAL A 99 12.11 0.34 5.01
N LEU A 100 12.27 -0.17 6.23
CA LEU A 100 12.56 -1.60 6.44
C LEU A 100 11.41 -2.48 5.94
N TRP A 101 10.16 -2.03 6.14
CA TRP A 101 8.99 -2.72 5.61
C TRP A 101 9.04 -2.84 4.09
N LEU A 102 9.41 -1.78 3.37
CA LEU A 102 9.56 -1.81 1.92
C LEU A 102 10.54 -2.89 1.44
N TYR A 103 11.67 -3.05 2.12
CA TYR A 103 12.66 -4.09 1.82
C TYR A 103 12.10 -5.49 2.06
N PHE A 104 11.49 -5.66 3.23
CA PHE A 104 10.96 -6.95 3.67
C PHE A 104 9.79 -7.42 2.80
N PHE A 105 8.91 -6.49 2.39
CA PHE A 105 7.68 -6.81 1.69
C PHE A 105 7.85 -6.91 0.17
N SER A 106 8.86 -6.24 -0.42
CA SER A 106 9.15 -6.24 -1.87
C SER A 106 9.05 -7.62 -2.57
N PRO A 107 9.52 -8.75 -1.98
CA PRO A 107 9.44 -10.05 -2.63
C PRO A 107 8.02 -10.57 -2.92
N ILE A 108 6.98 -9.96 -2.34
CA ILE A 108 5.58 -10.32 -2.62
C ILE A 108 5.23 -10.19 -4.11
N HIS A 109 5.79 -9.20 -4.80
CA HIS A 109 5.58 -8.96 -6.22
C HIS A 109 6.07 -10.14 -7.06
N SER A 110 7.32 -10.52 -6.86
CA SER A 110 7.95 -11.65 -7.56
C SER A 110 7.27 -12.97 -7.23
N SER A 111 6.77 -13.14 -6.00
CA SER A 111 6.02 -14.32 -5.61
C SER A 111 4.66 -14.43 -6.30
N ALA A 112 3.90 -13.33 -6.37
CA ALA A 112 2.60 -13.28 -7.04
C ALA A 112 2.75 -13.47 -8.57
N VAL A 113 3.64 -12.69 -9.20
CA VAL A 113 3.88 -12.76 -10.65
C VAL A 113 4.51 -14.09 -11.04
N GLY A 114 5.45 -14.61 -10.23
CA GLY A 114 6.08 -15.90 -10.47
C GLY A 114 5.10 -17.08 -10.47
N ASN A 115 4.04 -17.01 -9.66
CA ASN A 115 3.02 -18.05 -9.59
C ASN A 115 1.92 -17.91 -10.67
N ALA A 116 1.57 -16.67 -11.05
CA ALA A 116 0.55 -16.43 -12.08
C ALA A 116 1.09 -16.56 -13.50
N GLY A 117 2.28 -16.04 -13.76
CA GLY A 117 2.84 -15.89 -15.09
C GLY A 117 2.60 -14.50 -15.70
N PRO A 118 3.05 -14.29 -16.95
CA PRO A 118 2.95 -13.00 -17.62
C PRO A 118 1.48 -12.60 -17.85
N GLY A 119 1.13 -11.34 -17.54
CA GLY A 119 -0.24 -10.83 -17.66
C GLY A 119 -0.93 -10.49 -16.34
N LEU A 120 -0.28 -10.78 -15.21
CA LEU A 120 -0.64 -10.23 -13.90
C LEU A 120 0.14 -8.93 -13.67
N SER A 121 -0.57 -7.83 -13.42
CA SER A 121 0.02 -6.61 -12.86
C SER A 121 -0.14 -6.61 -11.34
N THR A 122 0.86 -6.08 -10.64
CA THR A 122 0.83 -5.95 -9.17
C THR A 122 1.27 -4.55 -8.80
N TYR A 123 0.69 -4.01 -7.75
CA TYR A 123 1.03 -2.68 -7.25
C TYR A 123 1.00 -2.71 -5.72
N THR A 124 1.96 -2.07 -5.07
CA THR A 124 1.98 -1.98 -3.60
C THR A 124 2.16 -0.56 -3.10
N PHE A 125 1.42 -0.27 -2.04
CA PHE A 125 1.62 0.91 -1.22
C PHE A 125 1.61 0.51 0.25
N ALA A 126 2.79 0.50 0.88
CA ALA A 126 2.97 0.01 2.24
C ALA A 126 2.49 -1.44 2.40
N ASP A 127 1.43 -1.68 3.19
CA ASP A 127 0.80 -2.99 3.38
C ASP A 127 -0.30 -3.30 2.35
N ASP A 128 -0.81 -2.28 1.63
CA ASP A 128 -1.85 -2.46 0.62
C ASP A 128 -1.24 -3.02 -0.68
N HIS A 129 -1.47 -4.31 -0.93
CA HIS A 129 -1.06 -5.01 -2.16
C HIS A 129 -2.28 -5.22 -3.08
N THR A 130 -2.19 -4.71 -4.31
CA THR A 130 -3.24 -4.80 -5.33
C THR A 130 -2.77 -5.64 -6.51
N GLN A 131 -3.66 -6.47 -7.07
CA GLN A 131 -3.42 -7.27 -8.27
C GLN A 131 -4.43 -6.89 -9.36
N GLY A 132 -3.98 -6.90 -10.62
CA GLY A 132 -4.82 -6.64 -11.78
C GLY A 132 -4.54 -7.62 -12.91
N SER A 133 -5.58 -8.10 -13.59
CA SER A 133 -5.45 -8.88 -14.82
C SER A 133 -6.73 -8.85 -15.64
N LYS A 134 -6.60 -9.10 -16.94
CA LYS A 134 -7.74 -9.36 -17.84
C LYS A 134 -8.25 -10.80 -17.72
N ASP A 135 -7.40 -11.72 -17.23
CA ASP A 135 -7.75 -13.12 -17.01
C ASP A 135 -7.97 -13.36 -15.50
N PRO A 136 -9.21 -13.67 -15.06
CA PRO A 136 -9.50 -13.99 -13.67
C PRO A 136 -8.67 -15.15 -13.11
N HIS A 137 -8.23 -16.10 -13.93
CA HIS A 137 -7.44 -17.23 -13.46
C HIS A 137 -6.04 -16.81 -12.99
N LEU A 138 -5.48 -15.77 -13.61
CA LEU A 138 -4.20 -15.19 -13.20
C LEU A 138 -4.31 -14.49 -11.84
N LEU A 139 -5.47 -13.88 -11.51
CA LEU A 139 -5.70 -13.29 -10.19
C LEU A 139 -5.70 -14.36 -9.09
N THR A 140 -6.36 -15.49 -9.32
CA THR A 140 -6.36 -16.61 -8.35
C THR A 140 -4.96 -17.18 -8.13
N LYS A 141 -4.18 -17.33 -9.20
CA LYS A 141 -2.79 -17.79 -9.10
C LYS A 141 -1.91 -16.74 -8.42
N GLY A 142 -2.06 -15.47 -8.76
CA GLY A 142 -1.33 -14.36 -8.15
C GLY A 142 -1.61 -14.28 -6.66
N GLU A 143 -2.87 -14.45 -6.25
CA GLU A 143 -3.27 -14.55 -4.86
C GLU A 143 -2.58 -15.72 -4.16
N ALA A 144 -2.61 -16.91 -4.75
CA ALA A 144 -1.94 -18.08 -4.15
C ALA A 144 -0.43 -17.85 -3.95
N GLY A 145 0.22 -17.14 -4.87
CA GLY A 145 1.62 -16.72 -4.72
C GLY A 145 1.81 -15.75 -3.55
N ALA A 146 1.00 -14.69 -3.49
CA ALA A 146 1.02 -13.73 -2.39
C ALA A 146 0.77 -14.40 -1.02
N VAL A 147 -0.20 -15.30 -0.93
CA VAL A 147 -0.51 -16.10 0.27
C VAL A 147 0.69 -16.94 0.69
N ALA A 148 1.37 -17.60 -0.26
CA ALA A 148 2.55 -18.40 0.02
C ALA A 148 3.68 -17.55 0.61
N PHE A 149 3.94 -16.37 0.03
CA PHE A 149 4.88 -15.40 0.58
C PHE A 149 4.50 -14.97 1.99
N THR A 150 3.25 -14.53 2.21
CA THR A 150 2.82 -14.04 3.53
C THR A 150 2.91 -15.12 4.60
N ASN A 151 2.57 -16.37 4.27
CA ASN A 151 2.71 -17.50 5.19
C ASN A 151 4.18 -17.77 5.54
N GLY A 152 5.07 -17.78 4.54
CA GLY A 152 6.50 -17.94 4.76
C GLY A 152 7.12 -16.79 5.57
N ALA A 153 6.64 -15.56 5.32
CA ALA A 153 7.05 -14.34 6.01
C ALA A 153 6.37 -14.14 7.38
N ARG A 154 5.46 -15.06 7.79
CA ARG A 154 4.65 -14.98 9.03
C ARG A 154 3.82 -13.69 9.14
N ILE A 155 3.35 -13.19 8.00
CA ILE A 155 2.44 -12.06 7.90
C ILE A 155 1.01 -12.61 7.87
N THR A 156 0.15 -12.12 8.78
CA THR A 156 -1.27 -12.47 8.79
C THR A 156 -2.04 -11.55 7.84
N MET A 157 -2.70 -12.12 6.85
CA MET A 157 -3.64 -11.38 6.00
C MET A 157 -4.96 -11.16 6.73
N GLU A 158 -5.65 -10.05 6.45
CA GLU A 158 -6.98 -9.76 6.99
C GLU A 158 -8.06 -9.98 5.92
N PRO A 159 -8.72 -11.16 5.88
CA PRO A 159 -9.61 -11.52 4.78
C PRO A 159 -10.81 -10.57 4.65
N ALA A 160 -11.26 -9.99 5.76
CA ALA A 160 -12.37 -9.05 5.80
C ALA A 160 -12.12 -7.72 5.06
N LYS A 161 -10.86 -7.41 4.73
CA LYS A 161 -10.48 -6.22 3.95
C LYS A 161 -10.20 -6.53 2.48
N LYS A 162 -10.18 -7.81 2.09
CA LYS A 162 -9.98 -8.19 0.69
C LYS A 162 -11.22 -7.78 -0.11
N VAL A 163 -11.00 -7.03 -1.19
CA VAL A 163 -12.05 -6.64 -2.14
C VAL A 163 -11.61 -7.09 -3.52
N VAL A 164 -12.52 -7.73 -4.26
CA VAL A 164 -12.33 -8.08 -5.67
C VAL A 164 -13.42 -7.34 -6.44
N GLY A 165 -13.04 -6.63 -7.50
CA GLY A 165 -13.98 -5.92 -8.36
C GLY A 165 -13.70 -6.26 -9.82
N THR A 166 -14.77 -6.36 -10.61
CA THR A 166 -14.68 -6.70 -12.04
C THR A 166 -15.09 -5.49 -12.88
N TYR A 167 -14.25 -5.10 -13.84
CA TYR A 167 -14.52 -3.94 -14.72
C TYR A 167 -14.71 -4.40 -16.16
N ALA A 168 -15.77 -3.90 -16.81
CA ALA A 168 -16.06 -4.17 -18.21
C ALA A 168 -16.45 -2.88 -18.93
N ASN A 169 -16.09 -2.74 -20.21
CA ASN A 169 -16.43 -1.57 -21.04
C ASN A 169 -17.94 -1.31 -21.19
N ARG A 170 -18.80 -2.28 -20.80
CA ARG A 170 -20.25 -2.15 -20.75
C ARG A 170 -20.77 -2.90 -19.52
N ALA A 171 -20.75 -2.26 -18.35
CA ALA A 171 -21.36 -2.82 -17.16
C ALA A 171 -22.88 -2.64 -17.19
N PRO A 172 -23.70 -3.67 -16.89
CA PRO A 172 -25.11 -3.47 -16.61
C PRO A 172 -25.24 -2.63 -15.34
N LYS A 173 -26.07 -1.57 -15.38
CA LYS A 173 -26.27 -0.57 -14.30
C LYS A 173 -26.82 -1.14 -12.98
N SER A 174 -26.94 -2.46 -12.84
CA SER A 174 -27.76 -3.11 -11.81
C SER A 174 -26.99 -3.60 -10.58
N GLN A 175 -25.65 -3.58 -10.55
CA GLN A 175 -24.90 -3.93 -9.33
C GLN A 175 -23.63 -3.09 -9.21
N GLN A 176 -23.63 -2.18 -8.23
CA GLN A 176 -22.55 -1.28 -7.86
C GLN A 176 -21.46 -2.03 -7.08
N GLU A 177 -20.62 -2.81 -7.76
CA GLU A 177 -19.37 -3.26 -7.14
C GLU A 177 -18.35 -2.11 -7.21
N CYS A 178 -18.05 -1.50 -6.06
CA CYS A 178 -17.04 -0.47 -5.94
C CYS A 178 -15.80 -1.07 -5.26
N ALA A 179 -14.64 -1.02 -5.92
CA ALA A 179 -13.37 -1.24 -5.24
C ALA A 179 -12.81 0.09 -4.76
N ILE A 180 -12.00 0.05 -3.69
CA ILE A 180 -11.24 1.21 -3.24
C ILE A 180 -9.77 0.92 -3.49
N LEU A 181 -9.14 1.70 -4.37
CA LEU A 181 -7.71 1.64 -4.64
C LEU A 181 -7.05 2.88 -4.03
N LEU A 182 -6.35 2.72 -2.91
CA LEU A 182 -5.65 3.80 -2.21
C LEU A 182 -6.51 5.04 -1.90
N GLY A 183 -7.80 4.81 -1.62
CA GLY A 183 -8.77 5.88 -1.37
C GLY A 183 -9.58 6.32 -2.59
N LEU A 184 -9.17 5.96 -3.81
CA LEU A 184 -9.95 6.18 -5.03
C LEU A 184 -11.06 5.13 -5.14
N ARG A 185 -12.29 5.59 -5.33
CA ARG A 185 -13.44 4.70 -5.58
C ARG A 185 -13.49 4.36 -7.07
N LEU A 186 -13.35 3.07 -7.36
CA LEU A 186 -13.48 2.51 -8.69
C LEU A 186 -14.84 1.81 -8.79
N ASP A 187 -15.79 2.43 -9.50
CA ASP A 187 -17.12 1.88 -9.81
C ASP A 187 -17.16 1.41 -11.27
N ALA A 188 -17.81 0.29 -11.55
CA ALA A 188 -18.10 -0.20 -12.89
C ALA A 188 -18.92 0.79 -13.75
N ALA A 189 -19.60 1.76 -13.12
CA ALA A 189 -20.32 2.86 -13.76
C ALA A 189 -19.47 4.11 -14.04
N LEU A 190 -18.15 4.10 -13.77
CA LEU A 190 -17.24 5.23 -14.04
C LEU A 190 -17.24 5.63 -15.52
N SER A 191 -18.10 6.57 -15.89
CA SER A 191 -17.85 7.49 -17.01
C SER A 191 -16.88 8.55 -16.51
N MET A 192 -15.74 8.72 -17.17
CA MET A 192 -14.65 9.67 -16.85
C MET A 192 -15.06 11.15 -16.73
N SER A 193 -16.36 11.49 -16.73
CA SER A 193 -16.86 12.84 -16.77
C SER A 193 -17.10 13.52 -15.43
N ASN A 194 -17.21 12.85 -14.26
CA ASN A 194 -17.78 13.54 -13.08
C ASN A 194 -17.30 13.16 -11.65
N HIS A 195 -16.21 12.43 -11.42
CA HIS A 195 -15.84 12.03 -10.05
C HIS A 195 -14.39 12.30 -9.63
N PHE A 196 -13.96 13.56 -9.78
CA PHE A 196 -13.03 14.13 -8.82
C PHE A 196 -13.86 15.02 -7.91
N ASP A 197 -14.26 14.48 -6.75
CA ASP A 197 -14.86 15.29 -5.70
C ASP A 197 -13.87 16.42 -5.39
N THR A 198 -14.28 17.64 -5.75
CA THR A 198 -13.70 18.88 -5.25
C THR A 198 -13.75 18.86 -3.74
N PHE A 199 -12.59 18.72 -3.10
CA PHE A 199 -12.41 19.08 -1.69
C PHE A 199 -12.34 20.60 -1.53
#